data_AF-A0A9E3JRT7-F1
#
_entry.id   AF-A0A9E3JRT7-F1
#
_cell.length_a   1.000
_cell.length_b   1.000
_cell.length_c   1.000
_cell.angle_alpha   90.00
_cell.angle_beta   90.00
_cell.angle_gamma   90.00
#
_symmetry.space_group_name_H-M   'P 1'
#
loop_
_entity.id
_entity.type
_entity.pdbx_description
1 polymer ?
#
loop_
_entity_poly.entity_id
_entity_poly.type
_entity_poly.pdbx_seq_one_letter_code
_entity_poly.pdbx_strand_id
1 'polypeptide(L)'
;MHVHQVEFATILTALIVIATLIGVSWFIIRTIWQQLGSEPEYAREITRAVAAGDLSMDIRLDAGDRHSLLAALQEMRTRLASMVSGIETSAETVATASSEIASGNADLASRTASQASSLEHTTRAVDA
;
A
#
# COMPACT_ATOMS: atom_id res chain seq x y z
N MET A 1 -63.90 8.55 31.03
CA MET A 1 -62.99 7.40 31.24
C MET A 1 -62.25 6.95 29.97
N HIS A 2 -62.83 7.08 28.77
CA HIS A 2 -62.16 6.66 27.51
C HIS A 2 -61.07 7.62 27.00
N VAL A 3 -61.17 8.92 27.27
CA VAL A 3 -60.18 9.92 26.81
C VAL A 3 -58.79 9.66 27.39
N HIS A 4 -58.68 9.45 28.71
CA HIS A 4 -57.39 9.14 29.36
C HIS A 4 -56.78 7.80 28.93
N GLN A 5 -57.59 6.83 28.51
CA GLN A 5 -57.11 5.55 27.96
C GLN A 5 -56.43 5.77 26.60
N VAL A 6 -56.99 6.65 25.75
CA VAL A 6 -56.42 6.98 24.44
C VAL A 6 -55.12 7.79 24.59
N GLU A 7 -55.09 8.78 25.49
CA GLU A 7 -53.87 9.55 25.79
C GLU A 7 -52.72 8.64 26.25
N PHE A 8 -52.99 7.73 27.18
CA PHE A 8 -51.98 6.76 27.64
C PHE A 8 -51.46 5.86 26.51
N ALA A 9 -52.36 5.35 25.66
CA ALA A 9 -51.99 4.52 24.52
C ALA A 9 -51.09 5.27 23.53
N THR A 10 -51.40 6.54 23.22
CA THR A 10 -50.58 7.34 22.30
C THR A 10 -49.18 7.62 22.85
N ILE A 11 -49.06 7.93 24.15
CA ILE A 11 -47.77 8.15 24.81
C ILE A 11 -46.96 6.86 24.81
N LEU A 12 -47.58 5.71 25.11
CA LEU A 12 -46.91 4.42 25.10
C LEU A 12 -46.39 4.06 23.71
N THR A 13 -47.19 4.25 22.66
CA THR A 13 -46.75 4.03 21.28
C THR A 13 -45.59 4.95 20.90
N ALA A 14 -45.67 6.24 21.24
CA ALA A 14 -44.58 7.19 20.97
C ALA A 14 -43.27 6.79 21.67
N LEU A 15 -43.34 6.34 22.92
CA LEU A 15 -42.16 5.86 23.67
C LEU A 15 -41.55 4.61 23.04
N ILE A 16 -42.37 3.65 22.61
CA ILE A 16 -41.88 2.44 21.93
C ILE A 16 -41.19 2.80 20.61
N VAL A 17 -41.76 3.73 19.83
CA VAL A 17 -41.14 4.21 18.59
C VAL A 17 -39.78 4.85 18.88
N ILE A 18 -39.69 5.74 19.86
CA ILE A 18 -38.42 6.40 20.24
C ILE A 18 -37.39 5.36 20.71
N ALA A 19 -37.78 4.44 21.58
CA ALA A 19 -36.89 3.38 22.06
C ALA A 19 -36.37 2.50 20.91
N THR A 20 -37.24 2.18 19.95
CA THR A 20 -36.87 1.39 18.76
C THR A 20 -35.88 2.15 17.89
N LEU A 21 -36.11 3.45 17.64
CA LEU A 21 -35.20 4.29 16.85
C LEU A 21 -33.81 4.42 17.49
N ILE A 22 -33.76 4.56 18.82
CA ILE A 22 -32.50 4.60 19.57
C ILE A 22 -31.80 3.24 19.48
N GLY A 23 -32.53 2.14 19.67
CA GLY A 23 -31.98 0.78 19.60
C GLY A 23 -31.38 0.46 18.22
N VAL A 24 -32.11 0.79 17.15
CA VAL A 24 -31.63 0.61 15.77
C VAL A 24 -30.42 1.50 15.48
N SER A 25 -30.47 2.78 15.88
CA SER A 25 -29.33 3.69 15.69
C SER A 25 -28.07 3.19 16.40
N TRP A 26 -28.20 2.75 17.64
CA TRP A 26 -27.09 2.19 18.40
C TRP A 26 -26.54 0.91 17.77
N PHE A 27 -27.42 0.02 17.28
CA PHE A 27 -27.03 -1.20 16.59
C PHE A 27 -26.25 -0.91 15.30
N ILE A 28 -26.73 0.03 14.48
CA ILE A 28 -26.07 0.43 13.23
C ILE A 28 -24.69 1.03 13.53
N ILE A 29 -24.61 1.98 14.47
CA ILE A 29 -23.34 2.59 14.89
C ILE A 29 -22.40 1.47 15.31
N ARG A 30 -22.77 0.65 16.30
CA ARG A 30 -21.90 -0.41 16.79
C ARG A 30 -21.42 -1.37 15.70
N THR A 31 -22.27 -1.70 14.74
CA THR A 31 -21.91 -2.56 13.61
C THR A 31 -20.88 -1.89 12.69
N ILE A 32 -21.06 -0.61 12.36
CA ILE A 32 -20.11 0.13 11.51
C ILE A 32 -18.73 0.21 12.17
N TRP A 33 -18.68 0.54 13.46
CA TRP A 33 -17.43 0.62 14.21
C TRP A 33 -16.69 -0.73 14.25
N GLN A 34 -17.41 -1.84 14.40
CA GLN A 34 -16.82 -3.19 14.33
C GLN A 34 -16.31 -3.54 12.93
N GLN A 35 -17.03 -3.17 11.86
CA GLN A 35 -16.60 -3.44 10.49
C GLN A 35 -15.39 -2.60 10.07
N LEU A 36 -15.27 -1.37 10.59
CA LEU A 36 -14.11 -0.53 10.36
C LEU A 36 -12.88 -0.97 11.13
N GLY A 37 -13.08 -1.58 12.31
CA GLY A 37 -12.01 -2.01 13.21
C GLY A 37 -11.46 -0.88 14.10
N SER A 38 -11.91 0.37 13.91
CA SER A 38 -11.59 1.53 14.75
C SER A 38 -12.39 2.79 14.33
N GLU A 39 -11.91 3.97 14.76
CA GLU A 39 -12.37 5.29 14.31
C GLU A 39 -12.26 5.47 12.79
N PRO A 40 -13.33 5.93 12.11
CA PRO A 40 -13.32 6.19 10.67
C PRO A 40 -12.24 7.15 10.18
N GLU A 41 -11.91 8.17 10.98
CA GLU A 41 -10.87 9.14 10.62
C GLU A 41 -9.48 8.50 10.60
N TYR A 42 -9.20 7.51 11.46
CA TYR A 42 -7.92 6.80 11.46
C TYR A 42 -7.73 5.98 10.18
N ALA A 43 -8.77 5.25 9.73
CA ALA A 43 -8.74 4.53 8.46
C ALA A 43 -8.53 5.48 7.26
N ARG A 44 -9.14 6.67 7.30
CA ARG A 44 -8.97 7.70 6.28
C ARG A 44 -7.55 8.26 6.25
N GLU A 45 -6.95 8.50 7.41
CA GLU A 45 -5.57 8.97 7.52
C GLU A 45 -4.57 7.96 6.94
N ILE A 46 -4.72 6.68 7.30
CA ILE A 46 -3.92 5.59 6.73
C ILE A 46 -4.06 5.55 5.21
N THR A 47 -5.29 5.62 4.70
CA THR A 47 -5.54 5.55 3.26
C THR A 47 -4.89 6.72 2.53
N ARG A 48 -4.90 7.92 3.13
CA ARG A 48 -4.23 9.10 2.58
C ARG A 48 -2.70 8.96 2.58
N ALA A 49 -2.13 8.42 3.65
CA ALA A 49 -0.69 8.16 3.71
C ALA A 49 -0.26 7.15 2.65
N VAL A 50 -0.96 6.03 2.55
CA VAL A 50 -0.72 5.01 1.51
C VAL A 50 -0.87 5.59 0.10
N ALA A 51 -1.89 6.42 -0.14
CA ALA A 51 -2.08 7.09 -1.42
C ALA A 51 -0.97 8.11 -1.74
N ALA A 52 -0.36 8.70 -0.72
CA ALA A 52 0.82 9.57 -0.85
C ALA A 52 2.14 8.78 -1.00
N GLY A 53 2.09 7.45 -0.95
CA GLY A 53 3.26 6.58 -1.02
C GLY A 53 3.99 6.37 0.31
N ASP A 54 3.45 6.90 1.42
CA ASP A 54 3.97 6.60 2.75
C ASP A 54 3.46 5.23 3.20
N LEU A 55 4.35 4.24 3.08
CA LEU A 55 4.10 2.86 3.49
C LEU A 55 4.79 2.51 4.82
N SER A 56 5.35 3.51 5.50
CA SER A 56 6.11 3.35 6.75
C SER A 56 5.23 3.36 8.01
N MET A 57 4.00 3.88 7.90
CA MET A 57 3.06 3.95 9.02
C MET A 57 2.69 2.58 9.55
N ASP A 58 2.81 2.39 10.87
CA ASP A 58 2.31 1.20 11.56
C ASP A 58 0.79 1.29 11.79
N ILE A 59 0.04 0.32 11.26
CA ILE A 59 -1.42 0.30 11.36
C ILE A 59 -1.78 -0.59 12.56
N ARG A 60 -2.21 0.06 13.64
CA ARG A 60 -2.59 -0.64 14.88
C ARG A 60 -3.96 -1.29 14.70
N LEU A 61 -3.99 -2.61 14.83
CA LEU A 61 -5.21 -3.41 14.82
C LEU A 61 -5.61 -3.81 16.24
N ASP A 62 -6.91 -3.90 16.48
CA ASP A 62 -7.42 -4.50 17.70
C ASP A 62 -7.06 -5.99 17.78
N ALA A 63 -6.91 -6.50 19.00
CA ALA A 63 -6.51 -7.88 19.22
C ALA A 63 -7.51 -8.86 18.60
N GLY A 64 -7.03 -9.68 17.65
CA GLY A 64 -7.85 -10.67 16.94
C GLY A 64 -8.62 -10.12 15.73
N ASP A 65 -8.46 -8.84 15.40
CA ASP A 65 -9.06 -8.26 14.21
C ASP A 65 -8.34 -8.70 12.93
N ARG A 66 -9.05 -9.44 12.08
CA ARG A 66 -8.55 -9.97 10.80
C ARG A 66 -9.46 -9.68 9.62
N HIS A 67 -10.60 -9.04 9.86
CA HIS A 67 -11.68 -8.89 8.89
C HIS A 67 -12.17 -7.46 8.74
N SER A 68 -11.74 -6.55 9.62
CA SER A 68 -12.09 -5.15 9.47
C SER A 68 -11.45 -4.52 8.23
N LEU A 69 -11.97 -3.34 7.89
CA LEU A 69 -11.35 -2.48 6.90
C LEU A 69 -9.88 -2.18 7.25
N LEU A 70 -9.57 -1.90 8.51
CA LEU A 70 -8.19 -1.67 8.94
C LEU A 70 -7.28 -2.87 8.69
N ALA A 71 -7.75 -4.08 8.97
CA ALA A 71 -6.98 -5.31 8.71
C ALA A 71 -6.66 -5.45 7.21
N ALA A 72 -7.65 -5.15 6.35
CA ALA A 72 -7.46 -5.14 4.90
C ALA A 72 -6.49 -4.03 4.43
N LEU A 73 -6.57 -2.83 5.02
CA LEU A 73 -5.64 -1.73 4.75
C LEU A 73 -4.20 -2.08 5.17
N GLN A 74 -4.05 -2.76 6.30
CA GLN A 74 -2.77 -3.26 6.79
C GLN A 74 -2.17 -4.29 5.82
N GLU A 75 -2.97 -5.24 5.34
CA GLU A 75 -2.51 -6.20 4.33
C GLU A 75 -2.10 -5.49 3.02
N MET A 76 -2.91 -4.55 2.55
CA MET A 76 -2.63 -3.76 1.34
C MET A 76 -1.32 -2.97 1.47
N ARG A 77 -1.13 -2.22 2.57
CA ARG A 77 0.09 -1.46 2.85
C ARG A 77 1.32 -2.36 2.82
N THR A 78 1.27 -3.49 3.52
CA THR A 78 2.39 -4.44 3.58
C THR A 78 2.74 -5.01 2.20
N ARG A 79 1.73 -5.39 1.40
CA ARG A 79 1.98 -5.89 0.04
C ARG A 79 2.58 -4.84 -0.87
N LEU A 80 2.10 -3.60 -0.81
CA LEU A 80 2.66 -2.48 -1.57
C LEU A 80 4.12 -2.23 -1.16
N ALA A 81 4.43 -2.25 0.14
CA ALA A 81 5.78 -2.05 0.65
C ALA A 81 6.75 -3.13 0.14
N SER A 82 6.32 -4.39 0.18
CA SER A 82 7.09 -5.51 -0.39
C SER A 82 7.32 -5.36 -1.89
N MET A 83 6.31 -4.92 -2.65
CA MET A 83 6.47 -4.70 -4.09
C MET A 83 7.49 -3.60 -4.39
N VAL A 84 7.40 -2.46 -3.69
CA VAL A 84 8.34 -1.34 -3.87
C VAL A 84 9.77 -1.76 -3.54
N SER A 85 9.98 -2.47 -2.42
CA SER A 85 11.30 -2.99 -2.05
C SER A 85 11.86 -3.99 -3.07
N GLY A 86 11.00 -4.84 -3.65
CA GLY A 86 11.39 -5.75 -4.72
C GLY A 86 11.82 -5.02 -6.01
N ILE A 87 11.14 -3.92 -6.35
CA ILE A 87 11.51 -3.07 -7.49
C ILE A 87 12.87 -2.40 -7.23
N GLU A 88 13.10 -1.88 -6.03
CA GLU A 88 14.38 -1.27 -5.64
C GLU A 88 15.54 -2.26 -5.77
N THR A 89 15.39 -3.46 -5.20
CA THR A 89 16.40 -4.53 -5.29
C THR A 89 16.69 -4.92 -6.75
N SER A 90 15.65 -4.99 -7.58
CA SER A 90 15.78 -5.31 -8.99
C SER A 90 16.52 -4.19 -9.75
N ALA A 91 16.25 -2.93 -9.41
CA ALA A 91 16.93 -1.79 -10.00
C ALA A 91 18.42 -1.75 -9.63
N GLU A 92 18.78 -2.06 -8.38
CA GLU A 92 20.18 -2.20 -7.95
C GLU A 92 20.92 -3.32 -8.71
N THR A 93 20.24 -4.45 -8.92
CA THR A 93 20.79 -5.57 -9.70
C THR A 93 21.05 -5.15 -11.15
N VAL A 94 20.10 -4.46 -11.78
CA VAL A 94 20.25 -3.93 -13.16
C VAL A 94 21.36 -2.88 -13.24
N ALA A 95 21.48 -2.00 -12.25
CA ALA A 95 22.52 -0.99 -12.18
C ALA A 95 23.91 -1.63 -12.09
N THR A 96 24.05 -2.65 -11.24
CA THR A 96 25.30 -3.42 -11.09
C THR A 96 25.68 -4.11 -12.38
N ALA A 97 24.74 -4.86 -12.99
CA ALA A 97 24.98 -5.55 -14.26
C ALA A 97 25.34 -4.55 -15.40
N SER A 98 24.71 -3.38 -15.43
CA SER A 98 25.02 -2.33 -16.40
C SER A 98 26.43 -1.79 -16.21
N SER A 99 26.88 -1.62 -14.96
CA SER A 99 28.26 -1.21 -14.65
C SER A 99 29.28 -2.26 -15.09
N GLU A 100 28.98 -3.55 -14.89
CA GLU A 100 29.82 -4.66 -15.37
C GLU A 100 29.93 -4.68 -16.89
N ILE A 101 28.81 -4.51 -17.61
CA ILE A 101 28.79 -4.42 -19.08
C ILE A 101 29.62 -3.23 -19.55
N ALA A 102 29.48 -2.06 -18.93
CA ALA A 102 30.25 -0.87 -19.28
C ALA A 102 31.76 -1.10 -19.12
N SER A 103 32.17 -1.74 -18.02
CA SER A 103 33.56 -2.13 -17.78
C SER A 103 34.06 -3.13 -18.82
N GLY A 104 33.26 -4.15 -19.15
CA GLY A 104 33.60 -5.15 -20.17
C GLY A 104 33.75 -4.55 -21.57
N ASN A 105 32.88 -3.60 -21.93
CA ASN A 105 32.97 -2.88 -23.20
C ASN A 105 34.24 -2.01 -23.28
N ALA A 106 34.64 -1.38 -22.17
CA ALA A 106 35.88 -0.60 -22.13
C ALA A 106 37.13 -1.47 -22.33
N ASP A 107 37.19 -2.65 -21.69
CA ASP A 107 38.27 -3.62 -21.92
C ASP A 107 38.30 -4.11 -23.36
N LEU A 108 37.14 -4.49 -23.91
CA LEU A 108 37.04 -4.95 -25.28
C LEU A 108 37.49 -3.86 -26.27
N ALA A 109 37.05 -2.61 -26.09
CA ALA A 109 37.47 -1.49 -26.92
C ALA A 109 39.00 -1.27 -26.86
N SER A 110 39.60 -1.37 -25.67
CA SER A 110 41.06 -1.28 -25.49
C SER A 110 41.81 -2.40 -26.26
N ARG A 111 41.30 -3.63 -26.20
CA ARG A 111 41.85 -4.77 -26.94
C ARG A 111 41.69 -4.61 -28.45
N THR A 112 40.54 -4.15 -28.91
CA THR A 112 40.31 -3.85 -30.33
C THR A 112 41.24 -2.74 -30.83
N ALA A 113 41.47 -1.68 -30.05
CA ALA A 113 42.41 -0.63 -30.39
C ALA A 113 43.85 -1.16 -30.50
N SER A 114 44.27 -2.02 -29.57
CA SER A 114 45.59 -2.66 -29.59
C SER A 114 45.77 -3.59 -30.80
N GLN A 115 44.73 -4.33 -31.17
CA GLN A 115 44.73 -5.20 -32.34
C GLN A 115 44.79 -4.40 -33.65
N ALA A 116 44.04 -3.30 -33.76
CA ALA A 116 44.08 -2.41 -34.91
C ALA A 116 45.48 -1.80 -35.11
N SER A 117 46.12 -1.35 -34.01
CA SER A 117 47.51 -0.87 -34.03
C SER A 117 48.51 -1.95 -34.51
N SER A 118 48.34 -3.20 -34.05
CA SER A 118 49.21 -4.31 -34.48
C SER A 118 49.08 -4.61 -35.99
N LEU A 119 47.86 -4.50 -36.53
CA LEU A 119 47.63 -4.62 -37.97
C LEU A 119 48.28 -3.48 -38.74
N GLU A 120 48.17 -2.23 -38.26
CA GLU A 120 48.83 -1.06 -38.85
C GLU A 120 50.36 -1.23 -38.90
N HIS A 121 50.96 -1.71 -37.80
CA HIS A 121 52.39 -2.03 -37.75
C HIS A 121 52.79 -3.13 -38.75
N THR A 122 51.94 -4.15 -38.93
CA THR A 122 52.21 -5.24 -39.90
C THR A 122 52.13 -4.74 -41.34
N THR A 123 51.12 -3.94 -41.68
CA THR A 123 51.01 -3.33 -43.02
C THR A 123 52.23 -2.46 -43.34
N ARG A 124 52.65 -1.61 -42.38
CA ARG A 124 53.88 -0.80 -42.55
C ARG A 124 55.14 -1.64 -42.70
N ALA A 125 55.22 -2.81 -42.06
CA ALA A 125 56.37 -3.70 -42.16
C ALA A 125 56.43 -4.50 -43.47
N VAL A 126 55.28 -4.74 -44.12
CA VAL A 126 55.21 -5.41 -45.44
C VAL A 126 55.46 -4.44 -46.59
N ASP A 127 55.11 -3.15 -46.41
CA ASP A 127 55.31 -2.10 -47.42
C ASP A 127 56.73 -1.46 -47.37
N ALA A 128 57.51 -1.73 -46.31
CA ALA A 128 58.88 -1.25 -46.11
C ALA A 128 59.93 -2.25 -46.61
#